data_AF-A0A9D9ENP2-F1
#
_entry.id   AF-A0A9D9ENP2-F1
#
_cell.length_a   1.000
_cell.length_b   1.000
_cell.length_c   1.000
_cell.angle_alpha   90.00
_cell.angle_beta   90.00
_cell.angle_gamma   90.00
#
_symmetry.space_group_name_H-M   'P 1'
#
loop_
_entity.id
_entity.type
_entity.pdbx_description
1 polymer ?
#
loop_
_entity_poly.entity_id
_entity_poly.type
_entity_poly.pdbx_seq_one_letter_code
_entity_poly.pdbx_strand_id
1 'polypeptide(L)' 'MVALITGLVLLFFTVFAALPPETVGFGLGWGEFILLFLRGGLPILTAFVGLIAVFVGVADLRDKKEAEKEEEEAKKSQS' A
#
# COMPACT_ATOMS: atom_id res chain seq x y z
N MET A 1 -7.77 12.14 22.89
CA MET A 1 -9.15 11.62 22.78
C MET A 1 -9.87 12.14 21.55
N VAL A 2 -9.77 13.44 21.24
CA VAL A 2 -10.41 14.06 20.07
C VAL A 2 -10.11 13.32 18.76
N ALA A 3 -8.85 13.04 18.43
CA ALA A 3 -8.49 12.34 17.19
C ALA A 3 -9.12 10.94 17.03
N LEU A 4 -9.19 10.17 18.12
CA LEU A 4 -9.83 8.84 18.10
C LEU A 4 -11.34 8.95 17.86
N ILE A 5 -12.00 9.93 18.50
CA ILE A 5 -13.42 10.19 18.31
C ILE A 5 -13.69 10.66 16.88
N THR A 6 -12.89 11.60 16.36
CA THR A 6 -13.00 12.08 14.98
C THR A 6 -12.82 10.94 13.99
N GLY A 7 -11.80 10.08 14.18
CA GLY A 7 -11.58 8.91 13.33
C GLY A 7 -12.76 7.94 13.37
N LEU A 8 -13.31 7.67 14.55
CA LEU A 8 -14.46 6.78 14.71
C LEU A 8 -15.72 7.34 14.02
N VAL A 9 -16.00 8.64 14.16
CA VAL A 9 -17.13 9.31 13.48
C VAL A 9 -17.00 9.22 11.97
N LEU A 10 -15.80 9.47 11.43
CA LEU A 10 -15.54 9.35 10.00
C LEU A 10 -15.74 7.91 9.50
N LEU A 11 -15.32 6.91 10.28
CA LEU A 11 -15.47 5.51 9.94
C LEU A 11 -16.95 5.09 9.89
N PHE A 12 -17.76 5.52 10.87
CA PHE A 12 -19.21 5.32 10.83
C PHE A 12 -19.86 6.03 9.64
N PHE A 13 -19.42 7.26 9.32
CA PHE A 13 -19.89 7.97 8.14
C PHE A 13 -19.54 7.24 6.84
N THR A 14 -18.34 6.67 6.72
CA THR A 14 -17.95 5.87 5.55
C THR A 14 -18.86 4.65 5.39
N VAL A 15 -19.17 3.94 6.48
CA VAL A 15 -20.10 2.80 6.45
C VAL A 15 -21.50 3.27 6.04
N PHE A 16 -22.00 4.36 6.63
CA PHE A 16 -23.30 4.96 6.26
C PHE A 16 -23.37 5.41 4.81
N ALA A 17 -22.28 6.01 4.28
CA ALA A 17 -22.20 6.45 2.90
C ALA A 17 -22.19 5.27 1.92
N ALA A 18 -21.55 4.16 2.29
CA ALA A 18 -21.49 2.94 1.48
C ALA A 18 -22.79 2.13 1.46
N LEU A 19 -23.65 2.27 2.49
CA LEU A 19 -24.90 1.52 2.60
C LEU A 19 -25.91 1.89 1.49
N PRO A 20 -26.47 0.92 0.75
CA PRO A 20 -27.49 1.18 -0.26
C PRO A 20 -28.83 1.54 0.38
N PRO A 21 -29.47 2.66 0.00
CA PRO A 21 -30.79 3.01 0.51
C PRO A 21 -31.86 1.97 0.15
N GLU A 22 -31.63 1.20 -0.92
CA GLU A 22 -32.55 0.16 -1.42
C GLU A 22 -32.62 -1.09 -0.53
N THR A 23 -31.53 -1.46 0.15
CA THR A 23 -31.47 -2.68 0.97
C THR A 23 -31.72 -2.43 2.45
N VAL A 24 -31.51 -1.20 2.92
CA VAL A 24 -31.53 -0.86 4.35
C VAL A 24 -32.57 0.24 4.67
N GLY A 25 -33.16 0.87 3.65
CA GLY A 25 -34.14 1.95 3.80
C GLY A 25 -33.52 3.32 4.16
N PHE A 26 -32.22 3.38 4.41
CA PHE A 26 -31.45 4.60 4.69
C PHE A 26 -29.98 4.41 4.28
N GLY A 27 -29.30 5.51 3.92
CA GLY A 27 -27.92 5.50 3.42
C GLY A 27 -27.77 6.31 2.13
N LEU A 28 -26.54 6.70 1.80
CA LEU A 28 -26.29 7.52 0.60
C LEU A 28 -26.16 6.68 -0.69
N GLY A 29 -25.94 5.37 -0.57
CA GLY A 29 -25.79 4.48 -1.72
C GLY A 29 -24.52 4.72 -2.54
N TRP A 30 -23.52 5.35 -1.93
CA TRP A 30 -22.27 5.69 -2.63
C TRP A 30 -21.27 4.53 -2.71
N GLY A 31 -21.68 3.32 -2.30
CA GLY A 31 -20.83 2.13 -2.34
C GLY A 31 -20.21 1.91 -3.72
N GLU A 32 -21.00 2.01 -4.79
CA GLU A 32 -20.51 1.88 -6.18
C GLU A 32 -19.45 2.95 -6.53
N PHE A 33 -19.66 4.21 -6.12
CA PHE A 33 -18.68 5.28 -6.37
C PHE A 33 -17.39 5.09 -5.58
N ILE A 34 -17.50 4.60 -4.32
CA ILE A 34 -16.35 4.27 -3.48
C ILE A 34 -15.55 3.13 -4.12
N LEU A 35 -16.23 2.08 -4.59
CA LEU A 35 -15.62 0.95 -5.27
C LEU A 35 -15.00 1.35 -6.61
N LEU A 36 -15.65 2.23 -7.38
CA LEU A 36 -15.11 2.76 -8.64
C LEU A 36 -13.83 3.57 -8.39
N PHE A 37 -13.85 4.46 -7.39
CA PHE A 37 -12.68 5.24 -7.00
C PHE A 37 -11.54 4.32 -6.52
N LEU A 38 -11.84 3.35 -5.65
CA LEU A 38 -10.85 2.40 -5.16
C LEU A 38 -10.28 1.57 -6.31
N ARG A 39 -11.11 1.06 -7.21
CA ARG A 39 -10.70 0.29 -8.39
C ARG A 39 -9.83 1.12 -9.34
N GLY A 40 -10.07 2.42 -9.45
CA GLY A 40 -9.23 3.34 -10.23
C GLY A 40 -7.93 3.74 -9.53
N GLY A 41 -7.97 4.00 -8.22
CA GLY A 41 -6.83 4.48 -7.44
C GLY A 41 -5.85 3.37 -7.04
N LEU A 42 -6.33 2.15 -6.80
CA LEU A 42 -5.52 1.03 -6.31
C LEU A 42 -4.45 0.59 -7.34
N PRO A 43 -4.74 0.50 -8.67
CA PRO A 43 -3.71 0.27 -9.67
C PRO A 43 -2.63 1.36 -9.72
N ILE A 44 -3.01 2.63 -9.52
CA ILE A 44 -2.07 3.76 -9.50
C ILE A 44 -1.13 3.62 -8.29
N LEU A 45 -1.69 3.41 -7.09
CA LEU A 45 -0.90 3.19 -5.88
C LEU A 45 0.01 1.96 -6.02
N THR A 46 -0.51 0.87 -6.57
CA THR A 46 0.27 -0.36 -6.81
C THR A 46 1.41 -0.12 -7.79
N ALA A 47 1.19 0.67 -8.84
CA ALA A 47 2.23 1.04 -9.79
C ALA A 47 3.32 1.90 -9.13
N PHE A 48 2.94 2.89 -8.31
CA PHE A 48 3.90 3.72 -7.57
C PHE A 48 4.74 2.90 -6.58
N VAL A 49 4.07 2.10 -5.75
CA VAL A 49 4.75 1.23 -4.76
C VAL A 49 5.61 0.18 -5.46
N GLY A 50 5.11 -0.43 -6.54
CA GLY A 50 5.84 -1.41 -7.33
C GLY A 50 7.08 -0.81 -7.98
N LEU A 51 6.99 0.40 -8.53
CA LEU A 51 8.12 1.11 -9.10
C LEU A 51 9.20 1.39 -8.04
N ILE A 52 8.81 1.88 -6.86
CA ILE A 52 9.73 2.06 -5.73
C ILE A 52 10.38 0.72 -5.34
N ALA A 53 9.58 -0.35 -5.23
CA ALA A 53 10.07 -1.67 -4.85
C ALA A 53 11.08 -2.24 -5.85
N VAL A 54 10.90 -2.00 -7.16
CA VAL A 54 11.88 -2.40 -8.19
C VAL A 54 13.21 -1.68 -7.98
N PHE A 55 13.20 -0.36 -7.75
CA PHE A 55 14.44 0.38 -7.52
C PHE A 55 15.16 -0.07 -6.26
N VAL A 56 14.43 -0.27 -5.16
CA VAL A 56 15.01 -0.78 -3.90
C VAL A 56 15.55 -2.20 -4.08
N GLY A 57 14.80 -3.09 -4.75
CA GLY A 57 15.23 -4.46 -4.98
C GLY A 57 16.46 -4.57 -5.87
N VAL A 58 16.59 -3.71 -6.89
CA VAL A 58 17.80 -3.68 -7.74
C VAL A 58 19.02 -3.19 -6.97
N ALA A 59 18.86 -2.18 -6.10
CA ALA A 59 19.95 -1.72 -5.23
C ALA A 59 20.38 -2.83 -4.26
N ASP A 60 19.43 -3.44 -3.54
CA ASP A 60 19.70 -4.52 -2.57
C ASP A 60 20.40 -5.74 -3.23
N LEU A 61 20.00 -6.12 -4.46
CA LEU A 61 20.64 -7.21 -5.19
C LEU A 61 22.07 -6.89 -5.64
N ARG A 62 22.38 -5.63 -5.95
CA ARG A 62 23.73 -5.21 -6.34
C ARG A 62 24.65 -5.19 -5.14
N ASP A 63 24.20 -4.59 -4.03
CA ASP A 63 24.97 -4.51 -2.79
C ASP A 63 25.30 -5.91 -2.25
N LYS A 64 24.35 -6.85 -2.29
CA LYS A 64 24.59 -8.25 -1.90
C LYS A 64 25.67 -8.92 -2.74
N LYS A 65 25.62 -8.74 -4.07
CA LYS A 65 26.62 -9.33 -4.98
C LYS A 65 28.01 -8.76 -4.79
N GLU A 66 28.13 -7.46 -4.51
CA GLU A 66 29.41 -6.84 -4.20
C GLU A 66 29.99 -7.36 -2.88
N ALA A 67 29.15 -7.44 -1.83
CA ALA A 67 29.57 -7.98 -0.54
C ALA A 67 30.05 -9.43 -0.64
N GLU A 68 29.33 -10.30 -1.36
CA GLU A 68 29.75 -11.69 -1.60
C GLU A 68 31.11 -11.75 -2.32
N LYS A 69 31.33 -10.88 -3.30
CA LYS A 69 32.58 -10.82 -4.07
C LYS A 69 33.75 -10.35 -3.21
N GLU A 70 33.57 -9.31 -2.39
CA GLU A 70 34.60 -8.82 -1.47
C GLU A 70 34.99 -9.89 -0.45
N GLU A 71 34.03 -10.65 0.08
CA GLU A 71 34.31 -11.78 0.98
C GLU A 71 35.12 -12.90 0.29
N GLU A 72 34.81 -13.21 -0.96
CA GLU A 72 35.57 -14.21 -1.74
C GLU A 72 37.00 -13.75 -2.05
N GLU A 73 37.18 -12.47 -2.41
CA GLU A 73 38.50 -11.88 -2.66
C GLU A 73 39.35 -11.79 -1.38
N ALA A 74 38.74 -11.45 -0.24
CA ALA A 74 39.41 -11.48 1.07
C ALA A 74 39.87 -12.89 1.45
N LYS A 75 39.05 -13.92 1.22
CA LYS A 75 39.41 -15.33 1.46
C LYS A 75 40.56 -15.80 0.57
N LYS A 76 40.58 -15.41 -0.71
CA LYS A 76 41.67 -15.75 -1.64
C LYS A 76 42.98 -15.05 -1.32
N SER A 77 42.94 -13.85 -0.76
CA SER A 77 44.13 -13.04 -0.45
C SER A 77 44.80 -13.44 0.87
N GLN A 78 44.15 -14.28 1.68
CA GLN A 78 44.65 -14.78 2.97
C GLN A 78 45.14 -16.25 2.95
N SER A 79 45.12 -16.95 1.82
CA SER A 79 45.76 -18.27 1.62
C SER A 79 47.01 -18.17 0.76
#